data_AF-V7IMI7-F1
#
_entry.id   AF-V7IMI7-F1
#
_cell.length_a   1.000
_cell.length_b   1.000
_cell.length_c   1.000
_cell.angle_alpha   90.00
_cell.angle_beta   90.00
_cell.angle_gamma   90.00
#
_symmetry.space_group_name_H-M   'P 1'
#
loop_
_entity.id
_entity.type
_entity.pdbx_description
1 polymer ?
#
loop_
_entity_poly.entity_id
_entity_poly.type
_entity_poly.pdbx_seq_one_letter_code
_entity_poly.pdbx_strand_id
1 'polypeptide(L)'
;MRREREHRWRRRAQADAQGIPVVFASRASYLDDADTVRPDNMQAAQLLTEYLIRQGHQRIAWQGGQSASLTRAERVGGYCATLLKYGLPFHSEWVVECASSQKQAAESITALLRYNPTISAVVCYNETIAMGAWFGLLRAGRQSGESGVDRYFEQQVSLAAFADVAENALDDLPIIWASTPAREIGYTLAERILPNIAAYCSRRAPCAESNDSRSPGNAKVEAARRSAQTGCSVATPGKAIIVEAAPERPERKASAFQTGRQSLPTAFFVR
;
A
#
# COMPACT_ATOMS: atom_id res chain seq x y z
N MET A 1 18.73 -0.09 -8.83
CA MET A 1 18.55 -1.45 -8.29
C MET A 1 19.83 -2.09 -7.72
N ARG A 2 20.98 -2.09 -8.43
CA ARG A 2 22.24 -2.70 -7.92
C ARG A 2 22.83 -2.00 -6.68
N ARG A 3 22.85 -0.65 -6.68
CA ARG A 3 23.37 0.17 -5.56
C ARG A 3 22.57 0.02 -4.25
N GLU A 4 21.24 0.03 -4.29
CA GLU A 4 20.41 -0.15 -3.08
C GLU A 4 20.56 -1.55 -2.46
N ARG A 5 20.70 -2.59 -3.30
CA ARG A 5 21.02 -3.95 -2.83
C ARG A 5 22.36 -3.93 -2.11
N GLU A 6 23.40 -3.37 -2.71
CA GLU A 6 24.74 -3.29 -2.11
C GLU A 6 24.75 -2.56 -0.76
N HIS A 7 24.01 -1.45 -0.62
CA HIS A 7 23.92 -0.74 0.67
C HIS A 7 23.23 -1.56 1.76
N ARG A 8 22.15 -2.28 1.43
CA ARG A 8 21.39 -3.08 2.41
C ARG A 8 22.18 -4.31 2.85
N TRP A 9 22.84 -5.01 1.90
CA TRP A 9 23.73 -6.13 2.20
C TRP A 9 24.94 -5.69 3.03
N ARG A 10 25.54 -4.53 2.74
CA ARG A 10 26.65 -3.99 3.54
C ARG A 10 26.24 -3.68 4.97
N ARG A 11 25.08 -3.04 5.18
CA ARG A 11 24.58 -2.76 6.54
C ARG A 11 24.27 -4.03 7.32
N ARG A 12 23.71 -5.05 6.65
CA ARG A 12 23.47 -6.36 7.28
C ARG A 12 24.79 -7.03 7.67
N ALA A 13 25.72 -7.15 6.73
CA ALA A 13 27.02 -7.77 6.98
C ALA A 13 27.78 -7.06 8.11
N GLN A 14 27.69 -5.72 8.20
CA GLN A 14 28.31 -4.95 9.28
C GLN A 14 27.66 -5.21 10.64
N ALA A 15 26.33 -5.32 10.69
CA ALA A 15 25.61 -5.64 11.92
C ALA A 15 25.89 -7.09 12.36
N ASP A 16 25.91 -8.04 11.43
CA ASP A 16 26.24 -9.44 11.70
C ASP A 16 27.67 -9.58 12.26
N ALA A 17 28.63 -8.84 11.70
CA ALA A 17 30.01 -8.81 12.20
C ALA A 17 30.12 -8.28 13.64
N GLN A 18 29.16 -7.46 14.09
CA GLN A 18 29.10 -6.93 15.45
C GLN A 18 28.11 -7.67 16.35
N GLY A 19 27.45 -8.73 15.83
CA GLY A 19 26.39 -9.46 16.52
C GLY A 19 25.14 -8.62 16.80
N ILE A 20 24.98 -7.46 16.17
CA ILE A 20 23.87 -6.55 16.40
C ILE A 20 22.60 -7.14 15.76
N PRO A 21 21.51 -7.31 16.52
CA PRO A 21 20.26 -7.81 15.95
C PRO A 21 19.65 -6.79 14.99
N VAL A 22 19.22 -7.26 13.81
CA VAL A 22 18.64 -6.41 12.75
C VAL A 22 17.34 -7.01 12.26
N VAL A 23 16.29 -6.20 12.27
CA VAL A 23 15.01 -6.48 11.60
C VAL A 23 14.77 -5.39 10.55
N PHE A 24 14.35 -5.77 9.35
CA PHE A 24 14.08 -4.83 8.27
C PHE A 24 12.58 -4.48 8.21
N ALA A 25 12.26 -3.19 8.23
CA ALA A 25 10.99 -2.70 7.69
C ALA A 25 11.21 -2.33 6.23
N SER A 26 10.48 -2.96 5.30
CA SER A 26 10.62 -2.63 3.88
C SER A 26 9.29 -2.76 3.14
N ARG A 27 9.12 -1.95 2.09
CA ARG A 27 7.95 -2.03 1.21
C ARG A 27 7.92 -3.33 0.40
N ALA A 28 9.08 -3.85 0.01
CA ALA A 28 9.30 -5.16 -0.58
C ALA A 28 10.82 -5.46 -0.61
N SER A 29 11.24 -6.72 -0.41
CA SER A 29 12.67 -7.08 -0.42
C SER A 29 12.95 -8.56 -0.69
N TYR A 30 14.09 -8.83 -1.36
CA TYR A 30 14.64 -10.16 -1.64
C TYR A 30 15.67 -10.63 -0.58
N LEU A 31 15.47 -10.29 0.70
CA LEU A 31 16.40 -10.73 1.74
C LEU A 31 15.84 -12.00 2.39
N ASP A 32 16.14 -13.14 1.79
CA ASP A 32 15.62 -14.44 2.24
C ASP A 32 16.13 -14.82 3.64
N ASP A 33 17.30 -14.31 4.06
CA ASP A 33 17.93 -14.62 5.35
C ASP A 33 17.74 -13.52 6.43
N ALA A 34 16.78 -12.61 6.25
CA ALA A 34 16.54 -11.52 7.19
C ALA A 34 15.10 -11.42 7.66
N ASP A 35 14.92 -11.32 8.99
CA ASP A 35 13.64 -10.96 9.59
C ASP A 35 13.16 -9.63 9.00
N THR A 36 12.05 -9.72 8.27
CA THR A 36 11.48 -8.60 7.55
C THR A 36 10.00 -8.48 7.89
N VAL A 37 9.59 -7.28 8.25
CA VAL A 37 8.18 -6.89 8.36
C VAL A 37 7.86 -6.00 7.17
N ARG A 38 6.86 -6.39 6.39
CA ARG A 38 6.45 -5.69 5.17
C ARG A 38 4.93 -5.65 5.02
N PRO A 39 4.38 -4.61 4.39
CA PRO A 39 2.98 -4.62 3.99
C PRO A 39 2.74 -5.72 2.95
N ASP A 40 1.57 -6.35 3.05
CA ASP A 40 1.08 -7.24 2.01
C ASP A 40 0.49 -6.42 0.85
N ASN A 41 1.36 -6.02 -0.07
CA ASN A 41 1.00 -5.26 -1.25
C ASN A 41 0.02 -6.00 -2.17
N MET A 42 0.11 -7.33 -2.23
CA MET A 42 -0.77 -8.14 -3.07
C MET A 42 -2.18 -8.14 -2.48
N GLN A 43 -2.31 -8.41 -1.18
CA GLN A 43 -3.58 -8.36 -0.47
C GLN A 43 -4.19 -6.95 -0.51
N ALA A 44 -3.39 -5.90 -0.29
CA ALA A 44 -3.88 -4.52 -0.37
C ALA A 44 -4.48 -4.22 -1.75
N ALA A 45 -3.82 -4.64 -2.82
CA ALA A 45 -4.34 -4.47 -4.17
C ALA A 45 -5.57 -5.33 -4.46
N GLN A 46 -5.64 -6.53 -3.90
CA GLN A 46 -6.83 -7.38 -4.01
C GLN A 46 -8.04 -6.72 -3.35
N LEU A 47 -7.89 -6.21 -2.13
CA LEU A 47 -8.95 -5.54 -1.37
C LEU A 47 -9.42 -4.26 -2.08
N LEU A 48 -8.48 -3.44 -2.54
CA LEU A 48 -8.80 -2.20 -3.25
C LEU A 48 -9.55 -2.46 -4.57
N THR A 49 -9.09 -3.45 -5.33
CA THR A 49 -9.74 -3.84 -6.60
C THR A 49 -11.11 -4.46 -6.32
N GLU A 50 -11.22 -5.34 -5.32
CA GLU A 50 -12.48 -5.99 -4.93
C GLU A 50 -13.52 -4.98 -4.46
N TYR A 51 -13.09 -3.93 -3.76
CA TYR A 51 -13.96 -2.83 -3.38
C TYR A 51 -14.53 -2.11 -4.62
N LEU A 52 -13.69 -1.74 -5.60
CA LEU A 52 -14.17 -1.13 -6.85
C LEU A 52 -15.17 -2.02 -7.59
N ILE A 53 -14.93 -3.33 -7.63
CA ILE A 53 -15.85 -4.29 -8.25
C ILE A 53 -17.18 -4.33 -7.51
N ARG A 54 -17.17 -4.32 -6.17
CA ARG A 54 -18.39 -4.27 -5.35
C ARG A 54 -19.18 -2.98 -5.52
N GLN A 55 -18.52 -1.88 -5.87
CA GLN A 55 -19.15 -0.62 -6.27
C GLN A 55 -19.72 -0.65 -7.71
N GLY A 56 -19.60 -1.78 -8.42
CA GLY A 56 -20.17 -2.00 -9.74
C GLY A 56 -19.22 -1.75 -10.91
N HIS A 57 -17.95 -1.42 -10.65
CA HIS A 57 -16.98 -1.20 -11.72
C HIS A 57 -16.52 -2.52 -12.34
N GLN A 58 -16.65 -2.63 -13.66
CA GLN A 58 -16.26 -3.83 -14.42
C GLN A 58 -15.02 -3.62 -15.30
N ARG A 59 -14.76 -2.36 -15.68
CA ARG A 59 -13.62 -1.97 -16.53
C ARG A 59 -12.69 -1.10 -15.71
N ILE A 60 -11.76 -1.78 -15.04
CA ILE A 60 -10.82 -1.17 -14.10
C ILE A 60 -9.46 -1.15 -14.79
N ALA A 61 -8.78 0.00 -14.77
CA ALA A 61 -7.43 0.14 -15.30
C ALA A 61 -6.40 0.28 -14.17
N TRP A 62 -5.13 0.09 -14.50
CA TRP A 62 -4.00 0.28 -13.60
C TRP A 62 -3.10 1.40 -14.13
N GLN A 63 -2.72 2.34 -13.26
CA GLN A 63 -1.82 3.43 -13.61
C GLN A 63 -0.62 3.51 -12.66
N GLY A 64 0.58 3.53 -13.24
CA GLY A 64 1.80 3.90 -12.56
C GLY A 64 2.65 2.75 -12.04
N GLY A 65 3.76 3.16 -11.45
CA GLY A 65 4.83 2.28 -11.00
C GLY A 65 5.71 1.85 -12.17
N GLN A 66 7.01 1.69 -11.90
CA GLN A 66 7.95 1.17 -12.89
C GLN A 66 7.91 -0.35 -12.96
N SER A 67 8.12 -0.94 -14.13
CA SER A 67 8.16 -2.40 -14.31
C SER A 67 9.24 -3.08 -13.47
N ALA A 68 10.28 -2.34 -13.11
CA ALA A 68 11.36 -2.79 -12.24
C ALA A 68 11.00 -2.80 -10.72
N SER A 69 9.85 -2.23 -10.34
CA SER A 69 9.43 -2.13 -8.93
C SER A 69 8.79 -3.43 -8.46
N LEU A 70 9.37 -4.03 -7.42
CA LEU A 70 8.79 -5.17 -6.72
C LEU A 70 7.39 -4.88 -6.16
N THR A 71 7.21 -3.72 -5.53
CA THR A 71 5.92 -3.30 -4.98
C THR A 71 4.87 -3.19 -6.08
N ARG A 72 5.25 -2.72 -7.28
CA ARG A 72 4.35 -2.72 -8.44
C ARG A 72 4.00 -4.15 -8.84
N ALA A 73 4.99 -5.04 -8.93
CA ALA A 73 4.75 -6.43 -9.31
C ALA A 73 3.77 -7.13 -8.35
N GLU A 74 3.94 -6.94 -7.04
CA GLU A 74 3.01 -7.49 -6.03
C GLU A 74 1.60 -6.90 -6.16
N ARG A 75 1.47 -5.56 -6.29
CA ARG A 75 0.16 -4.90 -6.41
C ARG A 75 -0.56 -5.23 -7.71
N VAL A 76 0.14 -5.18 -8.84
CA VAL A 76 -0.42 -5.57 -10.15
C VAL A 76 -0.82 -7.04 -10.12
N GLY A 77 -0.02 -7.91 -9.49
CA GLY A 77 -0.38 -9.31 -9.29
C GLY A 77 -1.70 -9.47 -8.52
N GLY A 78 -1.89 -8.69 -7.44
CA GLY A 78 -3.15 -8.67 -6.68
C GLY A 78 -4.34 -8.17 -7.50
N TYR A 79 -4.17 -7.07 -8.23
CA TYR A 79 -5.16 -6.52 -9.16
C TYR A 79 -5.58 -7.54 -10.24
N CYS A 80 -4.61 -8.16 -10.92
CA CYS A 80 -4.88 -9.16 -11.96
C CYS A 80 -5.58 -10.40 -11.39
N ALA A 81 -5.12 -10.90 -10.23
CA ALA A 81 -5.73 -12.04 -9.56
C ALA A 81 -7.18 -11.76 -9.18
N THR A 82 -7.49 -10.54 -8.71
CA THR A 82 -8.85 -10.14 -8.38
C THR A 82 -9.73 -10.01 -9.62
N LEU A 83 -9.27 -9.39 -10.71
CA LEU A 83 -10.05 -9.34 -11.95
C LEU A 83 -10.39 -10.75 -12.45
N LEU A 84 -9.41 -11.66 -12.43
CA LEU A 84 -9.61 -13.05 -12.82
C LEU A 84 -10.61 -13.77 -11.89
N LYS A 85 -10.49 -13.59 -10.57
CA LYS A 85 -11.41 -14.15 -9.55
C LYS A 85 -12.87 -13.75 -9.82
N TYR A 86 -13.11 -12.53 -10.31
CA TYR A 86 -14.45 -12.01 -10.61
C TYR A 86 -14.86 -12.16 -12.08
N GLY A 87 -14.04 -12.79 -12.93
CA GLY A 87 -14.33 -12.98 -14.35
C GLY A 87 -14.37 -11.67 -15.16
N LEU A 88 -13.64 -10.64 -14.72
CA LEU A 88 -13.59 -9.34 -15.38
C LEU A 88 -12.48 -9.25 -16.44
N PRO A 89 -12.66 -8.41 -17.47
CA PRO A 89 -11.68 -8.27 -18.54
C PRO A 89 -10.36 -7.70 -18.03
N PHE A 90 -9.26 -8.35 -18.42
CA PHE A 90 -7.91 -7.83 -18.26
C PHE A 90 -7.32 -7.51 -19.63
N HIS A 91 -6.94 -6.26 -19.83
CA HIS A 91 -6.26 -5.81 -21.03
C HIS A 91 -4.90 -5.23 -20.65
N SER A 92 -3.84 -5.68 -21.31
CA SER A 92 -2.48 -5.17 -21.07
C SER A 92 -2.37 -3.67 -21.35
N GLU A 93 -3.18 -3.15 -22.29
CA GLU A 93 -3.26 -1.73 -22.62
C GLU A 93 -3.87 -0.87 -21.50
N TRP A 94 -4.60 -1.49 -20.55
CA TRP A 94 -5.13 -0.80 -19.37
C TRP A 94 -4.12 -0.72 -18.24
N VAL A 95 -2.93 -1.32 -18.39
CA VAL A 95 -1.86 -1.30 -17.39
C VAL A 95 -0.77 -0.32 -17.85
N VAL A 96 -0.94 0.95 -17.52
CA VAL A 96 -0.04 2.01 -17.96
C VAL A 96 1.11 2.20 -16.97
N GLU A 97 2.34 2.12 -17.46
CA GLU A 97 3.53 2.46 -16.69
C GLU A 97 3.70 3.99 -16.64
N CYS A 98 3.93 4.52 -15.43
CA CYS A 98 4.20 5.93 -15.22
C CYS A 98 5.21 6.08 -14.08
N ALA A 99 6.27 6.85 -14.33
CA ALA A 99 7.20 7.25 -13.28
C ALA A 99 6.49 8.14 -12.25
N SER A 100 7.06 8.30 -11.05
CA SER A 100 6.50 9.12 -9.96
C SER A 100 6.48 10.63 -10.28
N SER A 101 5.70 11.03 -11.29
CA SER A 101 5.54 12.39 -11.77
C SER A 101 4.06 12.67 -11.96
N GLN A 102 3.54 13.67 -11.26
CA GLN A 102 2.14 14.09 -11.37
C GLN A 102 1.79 14.52 -12.80
N LYS A 103 2.70 15.21 -13.50
CA LYS A 103 2.50 15.66 -14.89
C LYS A 103 2.33 14.47 -15.84
N GLN A 104 3.21 13.49 -15.76
CA GLN A 104 3.11 12.28 -16.60
C GLN A 104 1.85 11.48 -16.27
N ALA A 105 1.46 11.40 -15.00
CA ALA A 105 0.20 10.78 -14.59
C ALA A 105 -1.02 11.50 -15.19
N ALA A 106 -1.04 12.83 -15.18
CA ALA A 106 -2.12 13.63 -15.78
C ALA A 106 -2.23 13.42 -17.31
N GLU A 107 -1.10 13.37 -18.01
CA GLU A 107 -1.07 13.15 -19.46
C GLU A 107 -1.47 11.71 -19.82
N SER A 108 -0.95 10.72 -19.08
CA SER A 108 -1.21 9.30 -19.35
C SER A 108 -2.64 8.89 -19.04
N ILE A 109 -3.28 9.41 -17.98
CA ILE A 109 -4.69 9.11 -17.71
C ILE A 109 -5.59 9.66 -18.82
N THR A 110 -5.29 10.86 -19.30
CA THR A 110 -6.06 11.50 -20.37
C THR A 110 -5.93 10.72 -21.66
N ALA A 111 -4.72 10.26 -22.00
CA ALA A 111 -4.49 9.41 -23.17
C ALA A 111 -5.21 8.06 -23.03
N LEU A 112 -5.11 7.41 -21.87
CA LEU A 112 -5.74 6.12 -21.61
C LEU A 112 -7.25 6.17 -21.82
N LEU A 113 -7.92 7.17 -21.24
CA LEU A 113 -9.37 7.32 -21.35
C LEU A 113 -9.84 7.77 -22.74
N ARG A 114 -8.99 8.48 -23.50
CA ARG A 114 -9.29 8.81 -24.90
C ARG A 114 -9.36 7.56 -25.78
N TYR A 115 -8.44 6.61 -25.59
CA TYR A 115 -8.44 5.35 -26.35
C TYR A 115 -9.42 4.32 -25.79
N ASN A 116 -9.70 4.38 -24.48
CA ASN A 116 -10.55 3.43 -23.78
C ASN A 116 -11.64 4.16 -22.96
N PRO A 117 -12.62 4.82 -23.61
CA PRO A 117 -13.63 5.63 -22.91
C PRO A 117 -14.51 4.79 -21.98
N THR A 118 -14.55 3.47 -22.15
CA THR A 118 -15.36 2.57 -21.31
C THR A 118 -14.79 2.31 -19.92
N ILE A 119 -13.55 2.70 -19.63
CA ILE A 119 -12.94 2.50 -18.31
C ILE A 119 -13.72 3.31 -17.28
N SER A 120 -14.20 2.65 -16.23
CA SER A 120 -15.01 3.27 -15.17
C SER A 120 -14.23 3.54 -13.88
N ALA A 121 -13.09 2.88 -13.69
CA ALA A 121 -12.25 3.07 -12.51
C ALA A 121 -10.77 2.86 -12.82
N VAL A 122 -9.90 3.53 -12.08
CA VAL A 122 -8.44 3.43 -12.23
C VAL A 122 -7.79 3.23 -10.86
N VAL A 123 -6.99 2.18 -10.75
CA VAL A 123 -6.13 1.89 -9.60
C VAL A 123 -4.76 2.51 -9.85
N CYS A 124 -4.41 3.50 -9.04
CA CYS A 124 -3.18 4.25 -9.07
C CYS A 124 -2.13 3.61 -8.14
N TYR A 125 -0.89 3.51 -8.62
CA TYR A 125 0.21 2.88 -7.90
C TYR A 125 0.52 3.53 -6.54
N ASN A 126 0.44 4.86 -6.43
CA ASN A 126 0.70 5.63 -5.21
C ASN A 126 -0.04 6.98 -5.23
N GLU A 127 0.08 7.73 -4.12
CA GLU A 127 -0.50 9.08 -3.98
C GLU A 127 -0.10 10.04 -5.10
N THR A 128 1.16 10.05 -5.52
CA THR A 128 1.66 11.00 -6.53
C THR A 128 0.99 10.75 -7.89
N ILE A 129 0.83 9.48 -8.26
CA ILE A 129 0.13 9.10 -9.48
C ILE A 129 -1.35 9.43 -9.37
N ALA A 130 -1.97 9.16 -8.21
CA ALA A 130 -3.38 9.45 -7.98
C ALA A 130 -3.70 10.95 -8.10
N MET A 131 -2.87 11.81 -7.49
CA MET A 131 -2.97 13.26 -7.61
C MET A 131 -2.81 13.73 -9.06
N GLY A 132 -1.81 13.18 -9.77
CA GLY A 132 -1.63 13.48 -11.18
C GLY A 132 -2.83 13.06 -12.03
N ALA A 133 -3.37 11.86 -11.78
CA ALA A 133 -4.55 11.35 -12.46
C ALA A 133 -5.77 12.26 -12.21
N TRP A 134 -6.00 12.64 -10.95
CA TRP A 134 -7.06 13.57 -10.56
C TRP A 134 -6.96 14.92 -11.29
N PHE A 135 -5.77 15.54 -11.31
CA PHE A 135 -5.58 16.79 -12.05
C PHE A 135 -5.73 16.61 -13.57
N GLY A 136 -5.36 15.45 -14.11
CA GLY A 136 -5.58 15.09 -15.51
C GLY A 136 -7.07 15.04 -15.86
N LEU A 137 -7.87 14.35 -15.04
CA LEU A 137 -9.33 14.30 -15.18
C LEU A 137 -9.96 15.69 -15.08
N LEU A 138 -9.57 16.48 -14.07
CA LEU A 138 -10.04 17.85 -13.92
C LEU A 138 -9.71 18.72 -15.14
N ARG A 139 -8.51 18.56 -15.73
CA ARG A 139 -8.11 19.31 -16.92
C ARG A 139 -8.86 18.87 -18.17
N ALA A 140 -9.10 17.57 -18.32
CA ALA A 140 -9.95 17.04 -19.38
C ALA A 140 -11.38 17.60 -19.31
N GLY A 141 -11.88 17.89 -18.10
CA GLY A 141 -13.17 18.54 -17.86
C GLY A 141 -13.17 20.08 -17.79
N ARG A 142 -12.01 20.76 -17.87
CA ARG A 142 -11.89 22.24 -17.74
C ARG A 142 -11.42 22.98 -19.00
N GLN A 143 -11.36 22.31 -20.14
CA GLN A 143 -11.23 23.00 -21.45
C GLN A 143 -12.60 23.33 -22.09
N SER A 144 -13.64 23.56 -21.28
CA SER A 144 -14.84 24.25 -21.74
C SER A 144 -14.60 25.76 -21.81
N GLY A 145 -13.68 26.18 -22.68
CA GLY A 145 -13.56 27.55 -23.16
C GLY A 145 -14.09 27.56 -24.59
N GLU A 146 -15.33 28.04 -24.73
CA GLU A 146 -16.05 28.41 -25.96
C GLU A 146 -15.77 27.61 -27.25
N SER A 147 -16.80 26.90 -27.70
CA SER A 147 -16.92 26.19 -28.99
C SER A 147 -16.42 24.74 -28.98
N GLY A 148 -17.31 23.84 -28.53
CA GLY A 148 -17.09 22.40 -28.62
C GLY A 148 -18.30 21.66 -28.08
N VAL A 149 -19.29 21.47 -28.95
CA VAL A 149 -20.39 20.53 -28.76
C VAL A 149 -19.79 19.15 -28.51
N ASP A 150 -19.81 18.63 -27.27
CA ASP A 150 -20.18 17.24 -26.99
C ASP A 150 -20.09 16.81 -25.51
N ARG A 151 -21.18 16.17 -25.06
CA ARG A 151 -21.48 15.64 -23.72
C ARG A 151 -20.74 14.33 -23.38
N TYR A 152 -19.53 14.10 -23.86
CA TYR A 152 -18.90 12.76 -23.81
C TYR A 152 -18.08 12.45 -22.54
N PHE A 153 -17.88 13.39 -21.61
CA PHE A 153 -17.03 13.22 -20.41
C PHE A 153 -17.76 13.41 -19.07
N GLU A 154 -19.07 13.21 -19.01
CA GLU A 154 -19.78 13.08 -17.71
C GLU A 154 -19.60 11.69 -17.07
N GLN A 155 -18.79 10.82 -17.66
CA GLN A 155 -18.45 9.54 -17.04
C GLN A 155 -17.46 9.79 -15.89
N GLN A 156 -17.98 9.78 -14.66
CA GLN A 156 -17.18 9.85 -13.46
C GLN A 156 -16.29 8.61 -13.38
N VAL A 157 -14.98 8.82 -13.52
CA VAL A 157 -13.98 7.76 -13.34
C VAL A 157 -13.58 7.73 -11.88
N SER A 158 -13.87 6.61 -11.19
CA SER A 158 -13.45 6.41 -9.80
C SER A 158 -11.93 6.20 -9.73
N LEU A 159 -11.26 6.95 -8.87
CA LEU A 159 -9.84 6.77 -8.60
C LEU A 159 -9.65 6.00 -7.29
N ALA A 160 -8.74 5.03 -7.32
CA ALA A 160 -8.31 4.31 -6.13
C ALA A 160 -6.79 4.32 -6.03
N ALA A 161 -6.21 4.46 -4.85
CA ALA A 161 -4.76 4.62 -4.70
C ALA A 161 -4.24 4.05 -3.38
N PHE A 162 -2.93 3.84 -3.33
CA PHE A 162 -2.23 3.42 -2.12
C PHE A 162 -1.55 4.61 -1.45
N ALA A 163 -1.77 4.76 -0.15
CA ALA A 163 -1.15 5.76 0.70
C ALA A 163 -0.23 5.12 1.75
N ASP A 164 0.97 5.66 1.89
CA ASP A 164 1.91 5.34 2.98
C ASP A 164 1.79 6.35 4.14
N VAL A 165 0.83 7.28 4.09
CA VAL A 165 0.55 8.28 5.11
C VAL A 165 -0.58 7.85 6.03
N ALA A 166 -0.64 8.47 7.22
CA ALA A 166 -1.75 8.28 8.13
C ALA A 166 -3.05 8.83 7.53
N GLU A 167 -4.17 8.22 7.89
CA GLU A 167 -5.52 8.58 7.39
C GLU A 167 -5.83 10.07 7.53
N ASN A 168 -5.41 10.70 8.63
CA ASN A 168 -5.62 12.12 8.90
C ASN A 168 -4.82 13.08 8.02
N ALA A 169 -3.86 12.57 7.25
CA ALA A 169 -3.03 13.34 6.33
C ALA A 169 -3.48 13.17 4.87
N LEU A 170 -4.58 12.44 4.63
CA LEU A 170 -5.18 12.32 3.31
C LEU A 170 -6.05 13.53 3.03
N ASP A 171 -5.90 14.08 1.82
CA ASP A 171 -6.76 15.16 1.34
C ASP A 171 -8.21 14.66 1.15
N ASP A 172 -9.19 15.54 1.35
CA ASP A 172 -10.64 15.30 1.10
C ASP A 172 -10.95 15.22 -0.41
N LEU A 173 -10.18 14.42 -1.14
CA LEU A 173 -10.39 14.14 -2.56
C LEU A 173 -11.27 12.91 -2.71
N PRO A 174 -12.09 12.83 -3.78
CA PRO A 174 -12.90 11.66 -4.08
C PRO A 174 -12.04 10.53 -4.67
N ILE A 175 -10.99 10.15 -3.94
CA ILE A 175 -10.08 9.06 -4.24
C ILE A 175 -10.24 8.04 -3.12
N ILE A 176 -10.42 6.77 -3.49
CA ILE A 176 -10.48 5.66 -2.55
C ILE A 176 -9.06 5.32 -2.13
N TRP A 177 -8.75 5.38 -0.84
CA TRP A 177 -7.41 5.17 -0.35
C TRP A 177 -7.26 3.83 0.35
N ALA A 178 -6.29 3.02 -0.09
CA ALA A 178 -5.76 1.90 0.68
C ALA A 178 -4.54 2.40 1.47
N SER A 179 -4.69 2.53 2.78
CA SER A 179 -3.59 2.94 3.67
C SER A 179 -2.92 1.73 4.32
N THR A 180 -1.60 1.82 4.48
CA THR A 180 -0.83 0.84 5.26
C THR A 180 -0.75 1.32 6.72
N PRO A 181 -1.13 0.51 7.72
CA PRO A 181 -1.09 0.92 9.12
C PRO A 181 0.37 0.97 9.64
N ALA A 182 1.06 2.09 9.39
CA ALA A 182 2.47 2.27 9.74
C ALA A 182 2.75 2.04 11.24
N ARG A 183 1.79 2.39 12.10
CA ARG A 183 1.88 2.18 13.55
C ARG A 183 1.89 0.69 13.91
N GLU A 184 1.04 -0.12 13.28
CA GLU A 184 0.99 -1.56 13.50
C GLU A 184 2.26 -2.25 13.01
N ILE A 185 2.76 -1.85 11.82
CA ILE A 185 4.06 -2.32 11.32
C ILE A 185 5.17 -2.01 12.32
N GLY A 186 5.18 -0.81 12.91
CA GLY A 186 6.12 -0.42 13.94
C GLY A 186 6.04 -1.30 15.19
N TYR A 187 4.83 -1.59 15.68
CA TYR A 187 4.63 -2.49 16.83
C TYR A 187 5.11 -3.91 16.53
N THR A 188 4.73 -4.49 15.38
CA THR A 188 5.19 -5.83 14.98
C THR A 188 6.70 -5.90 14.84
N LEU A 189 7.33 -4.83 14.33
CA LEU A 189 8.79 -4.75 14.24
C LEU A 189 9.43 -4.71 15.64
N ALA A 190 8.87 -3.93 16.56
CA ALA A 190 9.35 -3.86 17.94
C ALA A 190 9.22 -5.22 18.65
N GLU A 191 8.06 -5.89 18.54
CA GLU A 191 7.83 -7.22 19.12
C GLU A 191 8.84 -8.26 18.62
N ARG A 192 9.26 -8.18 17.35
CA ARG A 192 10.25 -9.09 16.78
C ARG A 192 11.68 -8.80 17.22
N ILE A 193 12.05 -7.53 17.36
CA ILE A 193 13.45 -7.17 17.68
C ILE A 193 13.73 -7.19 19.19
N LEU A 194 12.74 -6.93 20.04
CA LEU A 194 12.93 -6.85 21.50
C LEU A 194 13.53 -8.13 22.12
N PRO A 195 13.07 -9.36 21.79
CA PRO A 195 13.68 -10.59 22.29
C PRO A 195 15.15 -10.72 21.87
N ASN A 196 15.46 -10.31 20.63
CA ASN A 196 16.81 -10.38 20.09
C ASN A 196 17.75 -9.36 20.76
N ILE A 197 17.25 -8.15 21.07
CA ILE A 197 17.98 -7.13 21.84
C ILE A 197 18.24 -7.62 23.27
N ALA A 198 17.22 -8.17 23.95
CA ALA A 198 17.38 -8.70 25.30
C ALA A 198 18.48 -9.78 25.35
N ALA A 199 18.43 -10.75 24.42
CA ALA A 199 19.44 -11.80 24.31
C ALA A 199 20.83 -11.26 23.92
N TYR A 200 20.91 -10.20 23.12
CA TYR A 200 22.17 -9.52 22.79
C TYR A 200 22.78 -8.83 24.03
N CYS A 201 21.98 -8.07 24.78
CA CYS A 201 22.41 -7.40 26.01
C CYS A 201 22.88 -8.40 27.07
N SER A 202 22.18 -9.51 27.28
CA SER A 202 22.60 -10.55 28.24
C SER A 202 23.94 -11.20 27.90
N ARG A 203 24.30 -11.28 26.60
CA ARG A 203 25.60 -11.82 26.14
C ARG A 203 26.75 -10.82 26.27
N ARG A 204 26.44 -9.53 26.35
CA ARG A 204 27.42 -8.44 26.37
C ARG A 204 27.56 -7.77 27.73
N ALA A 205 26.61 -8.01 28.64
CA ALA A 205 26.78 -7.66 30.05
C ALA A 205 28.08 -8.33 30.52
N PRO A 206 29.06 -7.57 31.06
CA PRO A 206 30.21 -8.20 31.68
C PRO A 206 29.68 -9.15 32.74
N CYS A 207 30.11 -10.41 32.70
CA CYS A 207 29.91 -11.30 33.82
C CYS A 207 30.53 -10.60 35.03
N ALA A 208 29.70 -9.99 35.88
CA ALA A 208 30.12 -9.67 37.21
C ALA A 208 30.46 -11.03 37.83
N GLU A 209 31.75 -11.28 38.02
CA GLU A 209 32.28 -12.47 38.65
C GLU A 209 31.49 -12.75 39.92
N SER A 210 30.62 -13.75 39.87
CA SER A 210 30.20 -14.46 41.05
C SER A 210 30.64 -15.90 40.84
N ASN A 211 31.71 -16.24 41.56
CA ASN A 211 32.10 -17.61 41.83
C ASN A 211 30.89 -18.34 42.42
N ASP A 212 30.17 -19.10 41.61
CA ASP A 212 29.48 -20.27 42.14
C ASP A 212 29.42 -21.38 41.09
N SER A 213 30.18 -22.44 41.38
CA SER A 213 30.29 -23.64 40.58
C SER A 213 29.04 -24.51 40.73
N ARG A 214 28.11 -24.43 39.76
CA ARG A 214 27.25 -25.55 39.29
C ARG A 214 26.34 -25.07 38.15
N SER A 215 26.72 -25.39 36.91
CA SER A 215 25.84 -25.30 35.74
C SER A 215 25.03 -26.58 35.54
N PRO A 216 23.80 -26.48 34.99
CA PRO A 216 23.62 -26.95 33.62
C PRO A 216 22.75 -25.97 32.81
N GLY A 217 23.38 -25.10 32.01
CA GLY A 217 22.71 -24.04 31.23
C GLY A 217 22.76 -24.18 29.70
N ASN A 218 23.49 -25.16 29.15
CA ASN A 218 23.77 -25.19 27.71
C ASN A 218 22.60 -25.65 26.82
N ALA A 219 21.61 -26.37 27.36
CA ALA A 219 20.49 -26.89 26.56
C ALA A 219 19.49 -25.80 26.11
N LYS A 220 19.33 -24.72 26.88
CA LYS A 220 18.40 -23.62 26.53
C LYS A 220 18.96 -22.66 25.47
N VAL A 221 20.29 -22.51 25.43
CA VAL A 221 20.98 -21.63 24.47
C VAL A 221 20.98 -22.25 23.06
N GLU A 222 21.04 -23.57 22.97
CA GLU A 222 21.05 -24.30 21.70
C GLU A 222 19.66 -24.39 21.06
N ALA A 223 18.58 -24.42 21.87
CA ALA A 223 17.21 -24.32 21.39
C ALA A 223 16.90 -22.93 20.76
N ALA A 224 17.44 -21.85 21.34
CA ALA A 224 17.31 -20.51 20.77
C ALA A 224 18.07 -20.32 19.44
N ARG A 225 19.18 -21.06 19.23
CA ARG A 225 19.93 -21.05 17.96
C ARG A 225 19.15 -21.67 16.81
N ARG A 226 18.38 -22.73 17.04
CA ARG A 226 17.57 -23.39 15.98
C ARG A 226 16.38 -22.54 15.53
N SER A 227 15.85 -21.67 16.41
CA SER A 227 14.73 -20.79 16.07
C SER A 227 15.14 -19.51 15.32
N ALA A 228 16.43 -19.15 15.32
CA ALA A 228 16.96 -17.94 14.69
C ALA A 228 17.60 -18.18 13.30
N GLN A 229 17.72 -19.45 12.87
CA GLN A 229 18.35 -19.82 11.59
C GLN A 229 17.37 -19.91 10.41
N THR A 230 16.08 -19.74 10.64
CA THR A 230 15.08 -19.63 9.57
C THR A 230 14.68 -18.17 9.41
N GLY A 231 15.16 -17.51 8.36
CA GLY A 231 14.68 -16.19 7.96
C GLY A 231 13.16 -16.23 7.77
N CYS A 232 12.40 -15.71 8.73
CA CYS A 232 10.95 -15.75 8.69
C CYS A 232 10.45 -14.43 8.14
N SER A 233 10.34 -14.35 6.80
CA SER A 233 9.63 -13.24 6.17
C SER A 233 8.16 -13.34 6.55
N VAL A 234 7.63 -12.35 7.25
CA VAL A 234 6.20 -12.27 7.53
C VAL A 234 5.68 -11.00 6.90
N ALA A 235 4.88 -11.19 5.85
CA ALA A 235 3.92 -10.17 5.47
C ALA A 235 2.97 -10.04 6.65
N THR A 236 2.94 -8.87 7.29
CA THR A 236 1.92 -8.64 8.30
C THR A 236 0.59 -8.71 7.55
N PRO A 237 -0.37 -9.59 7.92
CA PRO A 237 -1.72 -9.53 7.38
C PRO A 237 -2.29 -8.18 7.84
N GLY A 238 -2.09 -7.17 7.00
CA GLY A 238 -2.52 -5.82 7.26
C GLY A 238 -3.96 -5.73 6.82
N LYS A 239 -4.85 -5.39 7.75
CA LYS A 239 -6.14 -4.83 7.36
C LYS A 239 -5.83 -3.58 6.53
N ALA A 240 -5.89 -3.70 5.20
CA ALA A 240 -5.85 -2.52 4.36
C ALA A 240 -7.12 -1.75 4.70
N ILE A 241 -6.95 -0.60 5.34
CA ILE A 241 -8.08 0.27 5.63
C ILE A 241 -8.37 0.97 4.30
N ILE A 242 -9.49 0.60 3.71
CA ILE A 242 -10.07 1.31 2.58
C ILE A 242 -10.83 2.49 3.18
N VAL A 243 -10.30 3.69 3.00
CA VAL A 243 -11.01 4.92 3.35
C VAL A 243 -11.93 5.23 2.18
N GLU A 244 -13.23 5.20 2.44
CA GLU A 244 -14.27 5.49 1.46
C GLU A 244 -14.25 6.99 1.12
N ALA A 245 -14.29 7.30 -0.17
CA ALA A 245 -14.35 8.67 -0.66
C ALA A 245 -15.55 9.41 -0.05
N ALA A 246 -15.36 10.68 0.29
CA ALA A 246 -16.44 11.52 0.82
C ALA A 246 -17.68 11.45 -0.10
N PRO A 247 -18.90 11.32 0.44
CA PRO A 247 -20.10 11.23 -0.37
C PRO A 247 -20.24 12.46 -1.25
N GLU A 248 -20.63 12.26 -2.51
CA GLU A 248 -20.92 13.35 -3.43
C GLU A 248 -21.90 14.34 -2.78
N ARG A 249 -21.56 15.63 -2.83
CA ARG A 249 -22.46 16.67 -2.33
C ARG A 249 -23.79 16.53 -3.09
N PRO A 250 -24.94 16.39 -2.40
CA PRO A 250 -26.22 16.42 -3.07
C PRO A 250 -26.35 17.79 -3.76
N GLU A 251 -26.70 17.75 -5.04
CA GLU A 251 -26.98 18.93 -5.85
C GLU A 251 -27.83 19.93 -5.05
N ARG A 252 -27.41 21.20 -5.06
CA ARG A 252 -28.23 22.31 -4.58
C ARG A 252 -29.51 22.39 -5.42
N LYS A 253 -30.54 21.63 -5.05
CA LYS A 253 -31.91 21.97 -5.40
C LYS A 253 -32.29 23.19 -4.58
N ALA A 254 -32.43 24.31 -5.27
CA ALA A 254 -33.05 25.50 -4.73
C ALA A 254 -34.50 25.19 -4.32
N SER A 255 -34.87 25.77 -3.16
CA SER A 255 -36.23 26.05 -2.67
C SER A 255 -36.98 25.00 -1.82
N ALA A 256 -37.51 25.55 -0.72
CA ALA A 256 -38.70 25.18 0.05
C ALA A 256 -38.58 24.10 1.15
N PHE A 257 -38.39 24.62 2.38
CA PHE A 257 -39.20 24.40 3.60
C PHE A 257 -39.51 22.98 4.13
N GLN A 258 -39.41 22.90 5.47
CA GLN A 258 -39.98 21.94 6.43
C GLN A 258 -39.16 20.73 6.88
N THR A 259 -38.52 20.93 8.05
CA THR A 259 -38.65 20.11 9.28
C THR A 259 -38.66 18.59 9.17
N GLY A 260 -37.66 17.96 9.79
CA GLY A 260 -37.76 16.56 10.20
C GLY A 260 -36.42 15.98 10.63
N ARG A 261 -36.17 15.94 11.95
CA ARG A 261 -35.14 15.09 12.57
C ARG A 261 -35.26 13.66 12.03
N GLN A 262 -34.18 13.07 11.54
CA GLN A 262 -33.79 11.70 11.89
C GLN A 262 -32.26 11.55 11.84
N SER A 263 -31.70 11.19 12.99
CA SER A 263 -30.36 10.66 13.20
C SER A 263 -30.19 9.32 12.46
N LEU A 264 -29.07 9.13 11.77
CA LEU A 264 -28.56 7.79 11.45
C LEU A 264 -27.07 7.68 11.82
N PRO A 265 -26.66 6.60 12.50
CA PRO A 265 -25.29 6.38 12.94
C PRO A 265 -24.49 5.50 11.96
N THR A 266 -23.20 5.39 12.28
CA THR A 266 -22.31 4.21 12.10
C THR A 266 -21.32 4.29 10.95
N ALA A 267 -20.09 4.65 11.30
CA ALA A 267 -18.88 4.28 10.59
C ALA A 267 -18.72 2.74 10.60
N PHE A 268 -18.52 2.13 9.43
CA PHE A 268 -18.28 0.69 9.31
C PHE A 268 -16.77 0.39 9.34
N PHE A 269 -16.34 -0.35 10.36
CA PHE A 269 -15.05 -1.05 10.40
C PHE A 269 -15.21 -2.39 9.66
N VAL A 270 -14.43 -2.62 8.60
CA VAL A 270 -14.25 -3.98 8.05
C VAL A 270 -13.29 -4.71 9.00
N ARG A 271 -13.81 -5.74 9.68
CA ARG A 271 -13.10 -6.54 10.68
C ARG A 271 -12.41 -7.73 10.06
#